data_AF-A0A1J4ZDQ9-F1
#
_entry.id   AF-A0A1J4ZDQ9-F1
#
_cell.length_a   1.000
_cell.length_b   1.000
_cell.length_c   1.000
_cell.angle_alpha   90.00
_cell.angle_beta   90.00
_cell.angle_gamma   90.00
#
_symmetry.space_group_name_H-M   'P 1'
#
loop_
_entity.id
_entity.type
_entity.pdbx_description
1 polymer ?
#
loop_
_entity_poly.entity_id
_entity_poly.type
_entity_poly.pdbx_seq_one_letter_code
_entity_poly.pdbx_strand_id
1 'polypeptide(L)'
;MEKDRQFEWMNSSFAFMNIEMPLLGEVQALGELDIELIEEFSNIKINPILEEDLKRKRRYLLLSKLWVLGAYELIRFLNDLNKKRNFLEDENKTKLKEILTIFSKVRVPLAKFQKSGGDKTLYDGVADSFINPDKGVGWKIYSHEKKELKEEIFYRNDLGNSLLDLLKEMRKNIEKNASNK
;
A
#
# COMPACT_ATOMS: atom_id res chain seq x y z
N MET A 1 10.04 2.66 17.52
CA MET A 1 9.02 2.16 16.58
C MET A 1 8.92 3.04 15.33
N GLU A 2 8.58 4.34 15.41
CA GLU A 2 8.52 5.24 14.23
C GLU A 2 9.90 5.49 13.59
N LYS A 3 10.92 5.80 14.40
CA LYS A 3 12.31 5.93 13.93
C LYS A 3 12.83 4.65 13.26
N ASP A 4 12.38 3.50 13.74
CA ASP A 4 12.77 2.21 13.17
C ASP A 4 12.13 2.04 11.78
N ARG A 5 10.84 2.38 11.63
CA ARG A 5 10.14 2.31 10.34
C ARG A 5 10.71 3.29 9.31
N GLN A 6 11.08 4.49 9.72
CA GLN A 6 11.76 5.45 8.83
C GLN A 6 13.08 4.91 8.32
N PHE A 7 13.89 4.37 9.22
CA PHE A 7 15.14 3.73 8.86
C PHE A 7 14.93 2.53 7.93
N GLU A 8 13.90 1.72 8.18
CA GLU A 8 13.57 0.58 7.32
C GLU A 8 13.16 0.99 5.90
N TRP A 9 12.33 2.02 5.74
CA TRP A 9 11.97 2.55 4.42
C TRP A 9 13.20 3.11 3.69
N MET A 10 14.00 3.92 4.39
CA MET A 10 15.25 4.48 3.86
C MET A 10 16.21 3.37 3.40
N ASN A 11 16.50 2.40 4.27
CA ASN A 11 17.42 1.31 3.96
C ASN A 11 16.91 0.42 2.81
N SER A 12 15.61 0.13 2.80
CA SER A 12 15.01 -0.69 1.73
C SER A 12 14.97 0.04 0.39
N SER A 13 14.87 1.38 0.38
CA SER A 13 14.90 2.19 -0.85
C SER A 13 16.23 2.05 -1.62
N PHE A 14 17.33 1.72 -0.95
CA PHE A 14 18.62 1.50 -1.61
C PHE A 14 18.65 0.26 -2.51
N ALA A 15 17.64 -0.61 -2.48
CA ALA A 15 17.46 -1.62 -3.52
C ALA A 15 17.34 -0.97 -4.92
N PHE A 16 16.77 0.22 -5.00
CA PHE A 16 16.51 0.91 -6.26
C PHE A 16 17.76 1.49 -6.92
N MET A 17 18.87 1.65 -6.21
CA MET A 17 20.15 2.03 -6.83
C MET A 17 20.57 1.06 -7.96
N ASN A 18 20.24 -0.23 -7.81
CA ASN A 18 20.58 -1.28 -8.77
C ASN A 18 19.39 -1.73 -9.63
N ILE A 19 18.16 -1.37 -9.26
CA ILE A 19 16.94 -1.74 -10.01
C ILE A 19 16.59 -0.63 -11.00
N GLU A 20 16.32 0.58 -10.50
CA GLU A 20 15.93 1.74 -11.27
C GLU A 20 16.19 3.01 -10.44
N MET A 21 17.39 3.56 -10.56
CA MET A 21 17.87 4.67 -9.72
C MET A 21 16.93 5.89 -9.68
N PRO A 22 16.28 6.29 -10.80
CA PRO A 22 15.33 7.40 -10.77
C PRO A 22 14.21 7.24 -9.76
N LEU A 23 13.78 6.00 -9.41
CA LEU A 23 12.67 5.75 -8.48
C LEU A 23 13.06 5.78 -6.99
N LEU A 24 14.36 5.92 -6.68
CA LEU A 24 14.83 5.89 -5.30
C LEU A 24 14.17 6.99 -4.45
N GLY A 25 14.06 8.20 -5.00
CA GLY A 25 13.45 9.34 -4.30
C GLY A 25 11.94 9.15 -4.07
N GLU A 26 11.24 8.57 -5.05
CA GLU A 26 9.80 8.29 -4.98
C GLU A 26 9.50 7.22 -3.93
N VAL A 27 10.35 6.20 -3.81
CA VAL A 27 10.23 5.16 -2.78
C VAL A 27 10.45 5.75 -1.38
N GLN A 28 11.42 6.66 -1.25
CA GLN A 28 11.66 7.37 0.02
C GLN A 28 10.48 8.27 0.39
N ALA A 29 9.98 9.08 -0.55
CA ALA A 29 8.82 9.95 -0.35
C ALA A 29 7.54 9.16 -0.01
N LEU A 30 7.36 7.96 -0.60
CA LEU A 30 6.27 7.06 -0.23
C LEU A 30 6.41 6.54 1.21
N GLY A 31 7.65 6.27 1.65
CA GLY A 31 7.96 5.88 3.02
C GLY A 31 7.74 7.01 4.03
N GLU A 32 8.13 8.24 3.68
CA GLU A 32 7.85 9.45 4.46
C GLU A 32 6.34 9.64 4.66
N LEU A 33 5.56 9.56 3.58
CA LEU A 33 4.10 9.66 3.67
C LEU A 33 3.49 8.52 4.51
N ASP A 34 4.03 7.30 4.47
CA ASP A 34 3.56 6.21 5.33
C ASP A 34 3.74 6.52 6.82
N ILE A 35 4.87 7.14 7.18
CA ILE A 35 5.18 7.55 8.56
C ILE A 35 4.29 8.72 8.98
N GLU A 36 4.15 9.75 8.13
CA GLU A 36 3.22 10.85 8.38
C GLU A 36 1.80 10.34 8.66
N LEU A 37 1.34 9.32 7.92
CA LEU A 37 0.03 8.70 8.12
C LEU A 37 -0.08 7.85 9.40
N ILE A 38 1.03 7.36 9.95
CA ILE A 38 1.06 6.67 11.24
C ILE A 38 1.03 7.70 12.38
N GLU A 39 1.82 8.76 12.27
CA GLU A 39 1.85 9.84 13.25
C GLU A 39 0.51 10.59 13.31
N GLU A 40 -0.08 10.86 12.15
CA GLU A 40 -1.38 11.53 12.04
C GLU A 40 -2.49 10.71 12.71
N PHE A 41 -2.41 9.37 12.65
CA PHE A 41 -3.38 8.50 13.32
C PHE A 41 -3.44 8.71 14.82
N SER A 42 -2.27 8.79 15.48
CA SER A 42 -2.14 9.03 16.92
C SER A 42 -2.75 10.37 17.35
N ASN A 43 -2.86 11.31 16.42
CA ASN A 43 -3.35 12.66 16.66
C ASN A 43 -4.83 12.87 16.29
N ILE A 44 -5.49 11.88 15.68
CA ILE A 44 -6.91 11.97 15.35
C ILE A 44 -7.73 11.75 16.62
N LYS A 45 -8.12 12.84 17.26
CA LYS A 45 -9.17 12.86 18.27
C LYS A 45 -10.51 12.94 17.56
N ILE A 46 -11.40 11.99 17.79
CA ILE A 46 -12.73 11.97 17.17
C ILE A 46 -13.67 12.81 18.03
N ASN A 47 -13.65 14.14 17.88
CA ASN A 47 -14.76 14.98 18.32
C ASN A 47 -15.58 15.42 17.09
N PRO A 48 -16.74 14.81 16.82
CA PRO A 48 -17.53 15.08 15.61
C PRO A 48 -18.14 16.50 15.58
N ILE A 49 -18.04 17.25 16.68
CA ILE A 49 -18.62 18.60 16.81
C ILE A 49 -17.63 19.68 16.31
N LEU A 50 -16.32 19.38 16.26
CA LEU A 50 -15.30 20.34 15.85
C LEU A 50 -15.03 20.24 14.34
N GLU A 51 -15.25 21.34 13.62
CA GLU A 51 -15.05 21.40 12.16
C GLU A 51 -13.59 21.09 11.75
N GLU A 52 -12.63 21.50 12.58
CA GLU A 52 -11.20 21.23 12.38
C GLU A 52 -10.90 19.72 12.39
N ASP A 53 -11.49 18.98 13.34
CA ASP A 53 -11.33 17.52 13.44
C ASP A 53 -11.93 16.82 12.21
N LEU A 54 -13.05 17.31 11.68
CA LEU A 54 -13.64 16.80 10.44
C LEU A 54 -12.75 17.06 9.23
N LYS A 55 -12.13 18.24 9.13
CA LYS A 55 -11.19 18.57 8.05
C LYS A 55 -9.95 17.68 8.12
N ARG A 56 -9.39 17.50 9.31
CA ARG A 56 -8.25 16.62 9.56
C ARG A 56 -8.56 15.18 9.17
N LYS A 57 -9.71 14.65 9.59
CA LYS A 57 -10.20 13.31 9.23
C LYS A 57 -10.32 13.12 7.70
N ARG A 58 -10.92 14.09 7.00
CA ARG A 58 -11.04 14.03 5.53
C ARG A 58 -9.68 14.01 4.85
N ARG A 59 -8.73 14.85 5.30
CA ARG A 59 -7.36 14.86 4.79
C ARG A 59 -6.67 13.52 5.03
N TYR A 60 -6.81 12.95 6.23
CA TYR A 60 -6.21 11.67 6.58
C TYR A 60 -6.69 10.51 5.69
N LEU A 61 -8.00 10.43 5.45
CA LEU A 61 -8.59 9.45 4.54
C LEU A 61 -8.11 9.63 3.10
N LEU A 62 -8.03 10.88 2.63
CA LEU A 62 -7.56 11.20 1.28
C LEU A 62 -6.08 10.82 1.10
N LEU A 63 -5.21 11.21 2.02
CA LEU A 63 -3.78 10.90 1.95
C LEU A 63 -3.54 9.39 2.04
N SER A 64 -4.28 8.67 2.90
CA SER A 64 -4.23 7.21 2.97
C SER A 64 -4.63 6.55 1.65
N LYS A 65 -5.66 7.07 0.98
CA LYS A 65 -6.06 6.61 -0.36
C LYS A 65 -4.95 6.86 -1.38
N LEU A 66 -4.39 8.08 -1.42
CA LEU A 66 -3.33 8.44 -2.37
C LEU A 66 -2.07 7.59 -2.16
N TRP A 67 -1.72 7.30 -0.91
CA TRP A 67 -0.64 6.40 -0.57
C TRP A 67 -0.85 5.00 -1.18
N VAL A 68 -2.05 4.40 -1.03
CA VAL A 68 -2.37 3.09 -1.62
C VAL A 68 -2.27 3.12 -3.15
N LEU A 69 -2.70 4.22 -3.79
CA LEU A 69 -2.59 4.37 -5.24
C LEU A 69 -1.12 4.44 -5.69
N GLY A 70 -0.29 5.23 -5.01
CA GLY A 70 1.14 5.33 -5.32
C GLY A 70 1.89 4.02 -5.08
N ALA A 71 1.64 3.37 -3.95
CA ALA A 71 2.19 2.07 -3.61
C ALA A 71 1.83 0.99 -4.65
N TYR A 72 0.57 0.95 -5.10
CA TYR A 72 0.15 0.04 -6.17
C TYR A 72 0.95 0.23 -7.46
N GLU A 73 1.16 1.48 -7.90
CA GLU A 73 1.90 1.74 -9.14
C GLU A 73 3.37 1.31 -9.02
N LEU A 74 3.99 1.49 -7.85
CA LEU A 74 5.33 0.96 -7.57
C LEU A 74 5.37 -0.57 -7.68
N ILE A 75 4.44 -1.27 -7.04
CA ILE A 75 4.35 -2.73 -7.06
C ILE A 75 4.12 -3.24 -8.49
N ARG A 76 3.22 -2.59 -9.24
CA ARG A 76 2.94 -2.91 -10.65
C ARG A 76 4.20 -2.73 -11.50
N PHE A 77 4.90 -1.61 -11.33
CA PHE A 77 6.15 -1.35 -12.02
C PHE A 77 7.19 -2.44 -11.74
N LEU A 78 7.41 -2.80 -10.47
CA LEU A 78 8.34 -3.85 -10.08
C LEU A 78 8.00 -5.20 -10.72
N ASN A 79 6.71 -5.56 -10.76
CA ASN A 79 6.25 -6.79 -11.39
C ASN A 79 6.51 -6.81 -12.90
N ASP A 80 6.21 -5.70 -13.58
CA ASP A 80 6.45 -5.59 -15.03
C ASP A 80 7.94 -5.56 -15.36
N LEU A 81 8.75 -4.91 -14.51
CA LEU A 81 10.20 -4.89 -14.65
C LEU A 81 10.80 -6.28 -14.43
N ASN A 82 10.34 -7.00 -13.40
CA ASN A 82 10.82 -8.34 -13.11
C ASN A 82 10.45 -9.34 -14.22
N LYS A 83 9.27 -9.21 -14.84
CA LYS A 83 8.93 -10.03 -16.03
C LYS A 83 9.93 -9.85 -17.19
N LYS A 84 10.55 -8.67 -17.30
CA LYS A 84 11.52 -8.35 -18.37
C LYS A 84 12.95 -8.73 -18.00
N ARG A 85 13.38 -8.42 -16.78
CA ARG A 85 14.78 -8.55 -16.33
C ARG A 85 15.05 -9.79 -15.47
N ASN A 86 14.00 -10.45 -14.96
CA ASN A 86 14.06 -11.64 -14.10
C ASN A 86 15.09 -11.52 -12.96
N PHE A 87 15.07 -10.39 -12.25
CA PHE A 87 16.09 -10.04 -11.25
C PHE A 87 15.75 -10.48 -9.82
N LEU A 88 14.50 -10.87 -9.56
CA LEU A 88 14.07 -11.40 -8.27
C LEU A 88 14.26 -12.91 -8.19
N GLU A 89 14.44 -13.44 -6.98
CA GLU A 89 14.36 -14.87 -6.69
C GLU A 89 12.90 -15.35 -6.66
N ASP A 90 12.66 -16.66 -6.84
CA ASP A 90 11.31 -17.21 -7.02
C ASP A 90 10.36 -16.96 -5.83
N GLU A 91 10.89 -16.97 -4.61
CA GLU A 91 10.12 -16.62 -3.41
C GLU A 91 9.63 -15.16 -3.48
N ASN A 92 10.53 -14.22 -3.81
CA ASN A 92 10.20 -12.81 -3.95
C ASN A 92 9.28 -12.53 -5.15
N LYS A 93 9.36 -13.31 -6.23
CA LYS A 93 8.39 -13.25 -7.35
C LYS A 93 6.99 -13.63 -6.89
N THR A 94 6.89 -14.67 -6.07
CA THR A 94 5.61 -15.15 -5.54
C THR A 94 5.00 -14.10 -4.61
N LYS A 95 5.78 -13.61 -3.64
CA LYS A 95 5.38 -12.54 -2.72
C LYS A 95 4.96 -11.25 -3.46
N LEU A 96 5.71 -10.84 -4.49
CA LEU A 96 5.37 -9.68 -5.31
C LEU A 96 4.01 -9.84 -6.03
N LYS A 97 3.72 -11.03 -6.58
CA LYS A 97 2.43 -11.30 -7.24
C LYS A 97 1.27 -11.31 -6.25
N GLU A 98 1.47 -11.87 -5.06
CA GLU A 98 0.46 -11.88 -3.99
C GLU A 98 0.13 -10.45 -3.54
N ILE A 99 1.15 -9.65 -3.24
CA ILE A 99 0.99 -8.24 -2.86
C ILE A 99 0.33 -7.44 -3.98
N LEU A 100 0.74 -7.63 -5.24
CA LEU A 100 0.11 -6.97 -6.39
C LEU A 100 -1.38 -7.32 -6.48
N THR A 101 -1.74 -8.58 -6.22
CA THR A 101 -3.13 -9.03 -6.22
C THR A 101 -3.93 -8.35 -5.12
N ILE A 102 -3.40 -8.30 -3.90
CA ILE A 102 -4.02 -7.63 -2.75
C ILE A 102 -4.23 -6.13 -3.04
N PHE A 103 -3.18 -5.41 -3.46
CA PHE A 103 -3.29 -4.00 -3.78
C PHE A 103 -4.23 -3.73 -4.95
N SER A 104 -4.30 -4.62 -5.95
CA SER A 104 -5.25 -4.50 -7.07
C SER A 104 -6.71 -4.51 -6.59
N LYS A 105 -7.05 -5.39 -5.63
CA LYS A 105 -8.40 -5.48 -5.05
C LYS A 105 -8.83 -4.17 -4.40
N VAL A 106 -7.91 -3.48 -3.73
CA VAL A 106 -8.18 -2.21 -3.03
C VAL A 106 -8.13 -1.02 -4.00
N ARG A 107 -7.10 -0.96 -4.85
CA ARG A 107 -6.85 0.16 -5.77
C ARG A 107 -7.98 0.37 -6.76
N VAL A 108 -8.54 -0.69 -7.35
CA VAL A 108 -9.58 -0.55 -8.37
C VAL A 108 -10.83 0.16 -7.84
N PRO A 109 -11.43 -0.27 -6.71
CA PRO A 109 -12.52 0.45 -6.07
C PRO A 109 -12.19 1.90 -5.71
N LEU A 110 -11.00 2.15 -5.16
CA LEU A 110 -10.59 3.49 -4.75
C LEU A 110 -10.41 4.43 -5.94
N ALA A 111 -9.76 3.99 -7.01
CA ALA A 111 -9.47 4.83 -8.18
C ALA A 111 -10.73 5.12 -9.03
N LYS A 112 -11.65 4.16 -9.11
CA LYS A 112 -12.83 4.23 -9.96
C LYS A 112 -14.11 4.67 -9.24
N PHE A 113 -14.04 4.88 -7.92
CA PHE A 113 -15.21 5.20 -7.09
C PHE A 113 -16.36 4.19 -7.26
N GLN A 114 -16.01 2.91 -7.36
CA GLN A 114 -16.93 1.79 -7.61
C GLN A 114 -16.66 0.65 -6.62
N LYS A 115 -17.60 -0.29 -6.43
CA LYS A 115 -17.34 -1.56 -5.73
C LYS A 115 -16.53 -2.53 -6.62
N SER A 116 -15.85 -3.52 -6.04
CA SER A 116 -15.04 -4.49 -6.80
C SER A 116 -15.90 -5.60 -7.42
N GLY A 117 -15.74 -5.89 -8.72
CA GLY A 117 -16.46 -6.98 -9.38
C GLY A 117 -16.58 -6.77 -10.89
N GLY A 118 -16.85 -7.87 -11.62
CA GLY A 118 -17.07 -7.83 -13.07
C GLY A 118 -18.47 -7.34 -13.47
N ASP A 119 -19.44 -7.45 -12.56
CA ASP A 119 -20.84 -7.10 -12.83
C ASP A 119 -21.16 -5.68 -12.35
N LYS A 120 -21.28 -4.75 -13.32
CA LYS A 120 -21.42 -3.30 -13.08
C LYS A 120 -22.86 -2.89 -12.75
N THR A 121 -23.86 -3.74 -12.99
CA THR A 121 -25.28 -3.39 -12.87
C THR A 121 -25.86 -3.59 -11.48
N LEU A 122 -25.13 -4.28 -10.59
CA LEU A 122 -25.60 -4.62 -9.23
C LEU A 122 -25.07 -3.68 -8.14
N TYR A 123 -24.17 -2.76 -8.48
CA TYR A 123 -23.43 -1.98 -7.48
C TYR A 123 -23.12 -0.57 -7.92
N ASP A 124 -24.08 0.32 -7.71
CA ASP A 124 -23.78 1.73 -7.46
C ASP A 124 -23.03 1.85 -6.11
N GLY A 125 -21.93 2.61 -6.07
CA GLY A 125 -21.29 3.04 -4.81
C GLY A 125 -19.77 2.90 -4.74
N VAL A 126 -19.19 3.62 -3.77
CA VAL A 126 -17.74 3.71 -3.50
C VAL A 126 -17.33 2.66 -2.46
N ALA A 127 -16.04 2.29 -2.38
CA ALA A 127 -15.53 1.53 -1.24
C ALA A 127 -15.84 2.26 0.09
N ASP A 128 -16.36 1.53 1.08
CA ASP A 128 -16.68 2.13 2.39
C ASP A 128 -15.39 2.35 3.17
N SER A 129 -14.93 3.60 3.22
CA SER A 129 -13.77 3.99 4.01
C SER A 129 -14.14 4.28 5.46
N PHE A 130 -13.35 3.79 6.40
CA PHE A 130 -13.55 4.05 7.83
C PHE A 130 -12.22 4.20 8.56
N ILE A 131 -12.26 4.67 9.80
CA ILE A 131 -11.10 4.73 10.69
C ILE A 131 -11.36 3.76 11.84
N ASN A 132 -10.49 2.77 11.98
CA ASN A 132 -10.47 1.86 13.11
C ASN A 132 -9.54 2.40 14.22
N PRO A 133 -9.97 2.42 15.50
CA PRO A 133 -9.18 2.95 16.61
C PRO A 133 -7.82 2.27 16.87
N ASP A 134 -7.64 1.04 16.37
CA ASP A 134 -6.42 0.25 16.57
C ASP A 134 -5.58 0.12 15.30
N LYS A 135 -6.21 0.20 14.12
CA LYS A 135 -5.61 -0.13 12.81
C LYS A 135 -5.50 1.05 11.84
N GLY A 136 -6.09 2.20 12.16
CA GLY A 136 -6.10 3.37 11.28
C GLY A 136 -7.11 3.25 10.14
N VAL A 137 -6.79 3.83 8.97
CA VAL A 137 -7.69 3.80 7.81
C VAL A 137 -7.88 2.38 7.29
N GLY A 138 -9.14 2.00 7.12
CA GLY A 138 -9.55 0.76 6.49
C GLY A 138 -10.59 0.98 5.39
N TRP A 139 -10.70 -0.01 4.51
CA TRP A 139 -11.70 -0.06 3.47
C TRP A 139 -12.42 -1.41 3.49
N LYS A 140 -13.75 -1.37 3.43
CA LYS A 140 -14.55 -2.54 3.12
C LYS A 140 -14.68 -2.67 1.61
N ILE A 141 -14.24 -3.80 1.11
CA ILE A 141 -14.26 -4.15 -0.31
C ILE A 141 -15.19 -5.33 -0.47
N TYR A 142 -16.23 -5.15 -1.28
CA TYR A 142 -17.23 -6.16 -1.53
C TYR A 142 -16.98 -6.80 -2.88
N SER A 143 -16.94 -8.13 -2.93
CA SER A 143 -16.81 -8.91 -4.16
C SER A 143 -17.86 -10.03 -4.21
N HIS A 144 -18.12 -10.53 -5.42
CA HIS A 144 -19.01 -11.68 -5.63
C HIS A 144 -18.24 -12.94 -5.96
N GLU A 145 -18.50 -14.00 -5.21
CA GLU A 145 -18.13 -15.36 -5.57
C GLU A 145 -19.43 -16.17 -5.72
N LYS A 146 -19.73 -16.61 -6.97
CA LYS A 146 -20.72 -17.64 -7.29
C LYS A 146 -22.13 -17.50 -6.65
N LYS A 147 -22.58 -16.26 -6.37
CA LYS A 147 -23.87 -15.83 -5.77
C LYS A 147 -23.82 -15.36 -4.31
N GLU A 148 -22.67 -15.37 -3.64
CA GLU A 148 -22.52 -14.80 -2.30
C GLU A 148 -21.78 -13.46 -2.34
N LEU A 149 -22.19 -12.54 -1.46
CA LEU A 149 -21.48 -11.28 -1.23
C LEU A 149 -20.39 -11.54 -0.20
N LYS A 150 -19.14 -11.34 -0.61
CA LYS A 150 -17.97 -11.46 0.25
C LYS A 150 -17.47 -10.08 0.61
N GLU A 151 -17.51 -9.76 1.90
CA GLU A 151 -16.87 -8.57 2.47
C GLU A 151 -15.42 -8.93 2.84
N GLU A 152 -14.47 -8.18 2.29
CA GLU A 152 -13.06 -8.20 2.70
C GLU A 152 -12.68 -6.82 3.27
N ILE A 153 -11.92 -6.82 4.36
CA ILE A 153 -11.45 -5.60 5.02
C ILE A 153 -9.95 -5.49 4.82
N PHE A 154 -9.50 -4.32 4.37
CA PHE A 154 -8.08 -4.00 4.20
C PHE A 154 -7.72 -2.74 4.97
N TYR A 155 -6.61 -2.78 5.71
CA TYR A 155 -6.08 -1.63 6.44
C TYR A 155 -4.84 -1.08 5.78
N ARG A 156 -4.72 0.26 5.71
CA ARG A 156 -3.57 0.94 5.13
C ARG A 156 -2.26 0.51 5.79
N ASN A 157 -2.27 0.34 7.11
CA ASN A 157 -1.07 -0.06 7.85
C ASN A 157 -0.57 -1.47 7.49
N ASP A 158 -1.50 -2.42 7.34
CA ASP A 158 -1.17 -3.80 6.95
C ASP A 158 -0.64 -3.85 5.50
N LEU A 159 -1.21 -3.04 4.61
CA LEU A 159 -0.70 -2.84 3.24
C LEU A 159 0.71 -2.24 3.26
N GLY A 160 0.94 -1.22 4.09
CA GLY A 160 2.26 -0.62 4.33
C GLY A 160 3.31 -1.63 4.78
N ASN A 161 2.97 -2.46 5.77
CA ASN A 161 3.83 -3.55 6.25
C ASN A 161 4.18 -4.53 5.13
N SER A 162 3.18 -4.99 4.38
CA SER A 162 3.40 -5.96 3.30
C SER A 162 4.37 -5.46 2.22
N LEU A 163 4.25 -4.18 1.84
CA LEU A 163 5.14 -3.56 0.86
C LEU A 163 6.55 -3.38 1.44
N LEU A 164 6.67 -2.84 2.65
CA LEU A 164 7.96 -2.65 3.29
C LEU A 164 8.72 -3.98 3.47
N ASP A 165 8.01 -5.04 3.87
CA ASP A 165 8.59 -6.37 4.00
C ASP A 165 9.05 -6.96 2.67
N LEU A 166 8.37 -6.67 1.56
CA LEU A 166 8.85 -7.04 0.23
C LEU A 166 10.14 -6.29 -0.12
N LEU A 167 10.18 -4.98 0.12
CA LEU A 167 11.36 -4.15 -0.21
C LEU A 167 12.59 -4.53 0.64
N LYS A 168 12.40 -4.90 1.91
CA LYS A 168 13.46 -5.42 2.77
C LYS A 168 14.09 -6.69 2.19
N GLU A 169 13.27 -7.66 1.77
CA GLU A 169 13.76 -8.91 1.17
C GLU A 169 14.47 -8.65 -0.16
N MET A 170 13.93 -7.74 -0.97
CA MET A 170 14.59 -7.32 -2.22
C MET A 170 15.98 -6.72 -1.96
N ARG A 171 16.12 -5.87 -0.94
CA ARG A 171 17.41 -5.27 -0.57
C ARG A 171 18.43 -6.33 -0.16
N LYS A 172 18.04 -7.25 0.72
CA LYS A 172 18.91 -8.36 1.19
C LYS A 172 19.45 -9.19 0.02
N ASN A 173 18.59 -9.52 -0.94
CA ASN A 173 18.99 -10.32 -2.10
C ASN A 173 20.00 -9.60 -2.99
N ILE A 174 19.84 -8.29 -3.17
CA ILE A 174 20.77 -7.46 -3.95
C ILE A 174 22.15 -7.39 -3.26
N GLU A 175 22.18 -7.23 -1.93
CA GLU A 175 23.42 -7.22 -1.16
C GLU A 175 24.16 -8.57 -1.26
N LYS A 176 23.44 -9.67 -1.06
CA LYS A 176 23.99 -11.03 -1.19
C LYS A 176 24.59 -11.28 -2.57
N ASN A 177 23.91 -10.84 -3.63
CA ASN A 177 24.39 -10.99 -5.01
C ASN A 177 25.59 -10.08 -5.32
N ALA A 178 25.75 -8.96 -4.62
CA ALA A 178 26.93 -8.10 -4.74
C ALA A 178 28.14 -8.67 -3.99
N SER A 179 27.95 -9.34 -2.85
CA SER A 179 29.03 -9.95 -2.07
C SER A 179 29.57 -11.27 -2.65
N ASN A 180 28.83 -11.93 -3.54
CA ASN A 180 29.23 -13.16 -4.21
C ASN A 180 29.91 -12.94 -5.57
N LYS A 181 30.20 -11.68 -5.95
CA LYS A 181 30.94 -11.29 -7.15
C LYS A 181 32.29 -10.71 -6.77
#